data_AF-A0A7R9WS02-F1
#
_entry.id   AF-A0A7R9WS02-F1
#
_cell.length_a   1.000
_cell.length_b   1.000
_cell.length_c   1.000
_cell.angle_alpha   90.00
_cell.angle_beta   90.00
_cell.angle_gamma   90.00
#
_symmetry.space_group_name_H-M   'P 1'
#
loop_
_entity.id
_entity.type
_entity.pdbx_description
1 polymer ?
#
loop_
_entity_poly.entity_id
_entity_poly.type
_entity_poly.pdbx_seq_one_letter_code
_entity_poly.pdbx_strand_id
1 'polypeptide(L)'
;RETDITIALPPSLLRSLPAFHLRPHPRQQKHSHFPHLVVQTSARSRQHLRIAIMSLLPTKTKDAVDALGLIPHPEGGFFLETFRSGSVPMTSRGHTNFDVEVPSKDLVETDRKTRPDGDTRRNALTSIYWVPTIESPMLKIVVQVSDHVRLYHGGQPFRHLLYDPSTKTIEEKVLGPDVQNGHQLQISVKGGTWVCGRLHDHAILNEYEYCILAEVFGLGFDVCDFKWVTQEMVSSCSNEVQEKLQEFVNTDVEVVQTSEQTREDFDKYYND
;
A
#
# COMPACT_ATOMS: atom_id res chain seq x y z
N ARG A 1 12.85 -20.78 32.97
CA ARG A 1 11.63 -20.85 33.82
C ARG A 1 10.43 -20.82 32.91
N GLU A 2 9.73 -21.95 32.79
CA GLU A 2 8.45 -22.01 32.07
C GLU A 2 7.42 -21.13 32.80
N THR A 3 6.57 -20.46 32.03
CA THR A 3 5.55 -19.55 32.55
C THR A 3 4.28 -19.87 31.78
N ASP A 4 3.28 -20.39 32.48
CA ASP A 4 1.98 -20.70 31.90
C ASP A 4 1.23 -19.38 31.63
N ILE A 5 0.74 -19.20 30.40
CA ILE A 5 -0.11 -18.06 30.03
C ILE A 5 -1.51 -18.61 29.76
N THR A 6 -2.49 -18.01 30.41
CA THR A 6 -3.91 -18.31 30.18
C THR A 6 -4.47 -17.26 29.23
N ILE A 7 -5.05 -17.70 28.11
CA ILE A 7 -5.71 -16.81 27.14
C ILE A 7 -7.17 -17.23 27.03
N ALA A 8 -8.08 -16.27 27.08
CA ALA A 8 -9.49 -16.49 26.76
C ALA A 8 -9.67 -16.29 25.24
N LEU A 9 -10.16 -17.31 24.54
CA LEU A 9 -10.44 -17.25 23.10
C LEU A 9 -11.92 -17.49 22.82
N PRO A 10 -12.49 -16.86 21.79
CA PRO A 10 -13.81 -17.21 21.29
C PRO A 10 -13.86 -18.68 20.83
N PRO A 11 -14.98 -19.40 21.02
CA PRO A 11 -15.11 -20.82 20.62
C PRO A 11 -14.81 -21.10 19.13
N SER A 12 -14.99 -20.12 18.26
CA SER A 12 -14.72 -20.21 16.82
C SER A 12 -13.22 -20.34 16.49
N LEU A 13 -12.36 -19.66 17.26
CA LEU A 13 -10.90 -19.66 17.07
C LEU A 13 -10.21 -20.92 17.60
N LEU A 14 -10.86 -21.67 18.50
CA LEU A 14 -10.31 -22.92 19.04
C LEU A 14 -10.27 -24.06 18.01
N ARG A 15 -11.10 -24.00 16.98
CA ARG A 15 -11.20 -25.06 15.95
C ARG A 15 -10.14 -24.92 14.84
N SER A 16 -9.52 -23.75 14.71
CA SER A 16 -8.57 -23.43 13.64
C SER A 16 -7.11 -23.50 14.07
N LEU A 17 -6.82 -23.79 15.35
CA LEU A 17 -5.46 -23.91 15.84
C LEU A 17 -4.90 -25.31 15.55
N PRO A 18 -3.65 -25.43 15.04
CA PRO A 18 -2.99 -26.73 14.92
C PRO A 18 -2.81 -27.36 16.30
N ALA A 19 -2.77 -28.69 16.36
CA ALA A 19 -2.80 -29.50 17.58
C ALA A 19 -1.55 -29.28 18.48
N PHE A 20 -1.50 -28.15 19.16
CA PHE A 20 -0.63 -27.96 20.32
C PHE A 20 -1.11 -28.85 21.46
N HIS A 21 -0.23 -29.23 22.39
CA HIS A 21 -0.63 -29.97 23.59
C HIS A 21 -1.47 -29.06 24.51
N LEU A 22 -2.76 -29.01 24.22
CA LEU A 22 -3.76 -28.28 24.99
C LEU A 22 -4.00 -29.04 26.30
N ARG A 23 -3.72 -28.41 27.44
CA ARG A 23 -4.14 -28.95 28.74
C ARG A 23 -5.23 -28.05 29.34
N PRO A 24 -6.31 -28.63 29.88
CA PRO A 24 -7.31 -27.87 30.60
C PRO A 24 -6.70 -27.25 31.87
N HIS A 25 -7.07 -26.00 32.16
CA HIS A 25 -6.61 -25.28 33.36
C HIS A 25 -7.07 -26.02 34.64
N PRO A 26 -6.20 -26.27 35.64
CA PRO A 26 -6.54 -27.04 36.84
C PRO A 26 -7.45 -26.30 37.84
N ARG A 27 -7.83 -25.05 37.57
CA ARG A 27 -8.84 -24.28 38.31
C ARG A 27 -9.86 -23.71 37.35
N GLN A 28 -11.03 -24.34 37.26
CA GLN A 28 -12.22 -23.66 36.74
C GLN A 28 -12.62 -22.58 37.76
N GLN A 29 -12.38 -21.31 37.45
CA GLN A 29 -13.07 -20.23 38.15
C GLN A 29 -14.54 -20.25 37.70
N LYS A 30 -15.45 -20.49 38.65
CA LYS A 30 -16.90 -20.71 38.43
C LYS A 30 -17.67 -19.54 37.80
N HIS A 31 -17.02 -18.50 37.27
CA HIS A 31 -17.68 -17.29 36.76
C HIS A 31 -17.22 -16.82 35.36
N SER A 32 -16.45 -17.62 34.61
CA SER A 32 -16.08 -17.31 33.23
C SER A 32 -16.90 -18.12 32.23
N HIS A 33 -17.63 -17.46 31.33
CA HIS A 33 -18.38 -18.08 30.23
C HIS A 33 -17.47 -18.49 29.04
N PHE A 34 -16.15 -18.31 29.15
CA PHE A 34 -15.20 -18.62 28.09
C PHE A 34 -14.26 -19.77 28.49
N PRO A 35 -14.04 -20.77 27.60
CA PRO A 35 -13.04 -21.79 27.86
C PRO A 35 -11.64 -21.16 27.93
N HIS A 36 -10.96 -21.36 29.06
CA HIS A 36 -9.59 -20.91 29.28
C HIS A 36 -8.61 -21.97 28.77
N LEU A 37 -7.77 -21.60 27.81
CA LEU A 37 -6.73 -22.47 27.25
C LEU A 37 -5.37 -22.06 27.81
N VAL A 38 -4.63 -23.04 28.35
CA VAL A 38 -3.23 -22.85 28.74
C VAL A 38 -2.36 -23.43 27.64
N VAL A 39 -1.60 -22.57 26.97
CA VAL A 39 -0.66 -23.00 25.93
C VAL A 39 0.75 -22.96 26.50
N GLN A 40 1.35 -24.12 26.72
CA GLN A 40 2.76 -24.21 27.11
C GLN A 40 3.64 -23.91 25.88
N THR A 41 4.37 -22.80 25.92
CA THR A 41 5.25 -22.39 24.82
C THR A 41 6.63 -21.96 25.33
N SER A 42 7.67 -22.43 24.63
CA SER A 42 9.03 -21.91 24.78
C SER A 42 9.08 -20.41 24.45
N ALA A 43 10.07 -19.67 24.94
CA ALA A 43 10.18 -18.22 24.67
C ALA A 43 10.18 -17.89 23.16
N ARG A 44 10.74 -18.77 22.32
CA ARG A 44 10.75 -18.66 20.85
C ARG A 44 9.37 -18.95 20.22
N SER A 45 8.58 -19.80 20.86
CA SER A 45 7.20 -20.14 20.45
C SER A 45 6.18 -19.06 20.87
N ARG A 46 6.52 -18.16 21.81
CA ARG A 46 5.66 -17.05 22.26
C ARG A 46 5.53 -15.90 21.25
N GLN A 47 6.58 -15.63 20.47
CA GLN A 47 6.51 -14.63 19.38
C GLN A 47 5.58 -15.11 18.27
N HIS A 48 5.72 -16.37 17.84
CA HIS A 48 4.91 -16.96 16.78
C HIS A 48 3.42 -17.07 17.17
N LEU A 49 3.11 -17.38 18.44
CA LEU A 49 1.71 -17.47 18.91
C LEU A 49 1.03 -16.09 19.05
N ARG A 50 1.80 -15.03 19.38
CA ARG A 50 1.26 -13.65 19.40
C ARG A 50 0.95 -13.13 18.00
N ILE A 51 1.75 -13.50 17.02
CA ILE A 51 1.58 -13.13 15.61
C ILE A 51 0.38 -13.88 14.98
N ALA A 52 0.24 -15.18 15.27
CA ALA A 52 -0.82 -16.02 14.72
C ALA A 52 -2.25 -15.66 15.20
N ILE A 53 -2.40 -14.88 16.27
CA ILE A 53 -3.72 -14.51 16.83
C ILE A 53 -4.22 -13.14 16.30
N MET A 54 -3.37 -12.33 15.63
CA MET A 54 -3.69 -10.93 15.32
C MET A 54 -3.62 -10.50 13.84
N SER A 55 -3.67 -11.42 12.88
CA SER A 55 -3.91 -11.04 11.48
C SER A 55 -4.73 -12.10 10.74
N LEU A 56 -5.90 -11.69 10.25
CA LEU A 56 -6.75 -12.47 9.36
C LEU A 56 -6.35 -12.34 7.89
N LEU A 57 -5.28 -11.60 7.59
CA LEU A 57 -4.80 -11.44 6.22
C LEU A 57 -4.10 -12.72 5.74
N PRO A 58 -4.30 -13.13 4.48
CA PRO A 58 -3.52 -14.21 3.89
C PRO A 58 -2.02 -13.90 3.95
N THR A 59 -1.17 -14.91 4.05
CA THR A 59 0.28 -14.70 3.98
C THR A 59 0.80 -14.76 2.55
N LYS A 60 0.08 -15.43 1.66
CA LYS A 60 0.47 -15.63 0.25
C LYS A 60 -0.10 -14.54 -0.63
N THR A 61 0.71 -14.07 -1.58
CA THR A 61 0.31 -13.04 -2.55
C THR A 61 -0.94 -13.47 -3.31
N LYS A 62 -0.94 -14.71 -3.82
CA LYS A 62 -2.08 -15.26 -4.58
C LYS A 62 -3.40 -15.19 -3.79
N ASP A 63 -3.37 -15.61 -2.53
CA ASP A 63 -4.57 -15.64 -1.69
C ASP A 63 -5.08 -14.23 -1.38
N ALA A 64 -4.18 -13.25 -1.22
CA ALA A 64 -4.55 -11.85 -1.04
C ALA A 64 -5.13 -11.22 -2.31
N VAL A 65 -4.53 -11.51 -3.47
CA VAL A 65 -5.04 -11.09 -4.79
C VAL A 65 -6.45 -11.62 -5.01
N ASP A 66 -6.66 -12.92 -4.77
CA ASP A 66 -7.96 -13.56 -4.94
C ASP A 66 -9.00 -13.00 -3.95
N ALA A 67 -8.63 -12.80 -2.68
CA ALA A 67 -9.55 -12.33 -1.65
C ALA A 67 -9.98 -10.86 -1.81
N LEU A 68 -9.09 -10.02 -2.36
CA LEU A 68 -9.34 -8.59 -2.55
C LEU A 68 -9.75 -8.23 -3.98
N GLY A 69 -9.72 -9.17 -4.92
CA GLY A 69 -10.04 -8.92 -6.33
C GLY A 69 -9.04 -7.99 -7.01
N LEU A 70 -7.75 -8.11 -6.67
CA LEU A 70 -6.71 -7.24 -7.21
C LEU A 70 -6.37 -7.61 -8.66
N ILE A 71 -5.92 -6.62 -9.43
CA ILE A 71 -5.40 -6.80 -10.79
C ILE A 71 -3.93 -6.32 -10.86
N PRO A 72 -3.13 -6.76 -11.85
CA PRO A 72 -1.76 -6.28 -12.02
C PRO A 72 -1.71 -4.74 -12.16
N HIS A 73 -0.72 -4.11 -11.54
CA HIS A 73 -0.55 -2.65 -11.60
C HIS A 73 0.56 -2.24 -12.60
N PRO A 74 0.39 -1.13 -13.34
CA PRO A 74 1.40 -0.65 -14.30
C PRO A 74 2.78 -0.39 -13.69
N GLU A 75 2.81 -0.02 -12.41
CA GLU A 75 4.05 0.30 -11.69
C GLU A 75 4.69 -0.91 -10.98
N GLY A 76 4.12 -2.11 -11.17
CA GLY A 76 4.50 -3.31 -10.45
C GLY A 76 3.58 -3.62 -9.27
N GLY A 77 3.56 -4.90 -8.88
CA GLY A 77 2.63 -5.44 -7.90
C GLY A 77 1.19 -5.52 -8.42
N PHE A 78 0.24 -5.41 -7.50
CA PHE A 78 -1.19 -5.45 -7.79
C PHE A 78 -1.89 -4.22 -7.23
N PHE A 79 -3.08 -3.91 -7.75
CA PHE A 79 -3.90 -2.83 -7.25
C PHE A 79 -5.39 -3.08 -7.45
N LEU A 80 -6.21 -2.23 -6.84
CA LEU A 80 -7.62 -2.11 -7.15
C LEU A 80 -8.11 -0.72 -6.75
N GLU A 81 -8.82 -0.01 -7.63
CA GLU A 81 -9.54 1.20 -7.23
C GLU A 81 -10.74 0.82 -6.36
N THR A 82 -10.74 1.31 -5.13
CA THR A 82 -11.77 1.02 -4.12
C THR A 82 -12.82 2.12 -4.03
N PHE A 83 -12.48 3.34 -4.46
CA PHE A 83 -13.38 4.49 -4.40
C PHE A 83 -13.05 5.55 -5.45
N ARG A 84 -14.09 6.15 -6.03
CA ARG A 84 -14.02 7.39 -6.83
C ARG A 84 -15.25 8.25 -6.53
N SER A 85 -15.06 9.52 -6.16
CA SER A 85 -16.18 10.40 -5.81
C SER A 85 -17.18 10.51 -6.97
N GLY A 86 -18.45 10.21 -6.68
CA GLY A 86 -19.57 10.30 -7.62
C GLY A 86 -19.65 9.19 -8.66
N SER A 87 -18.75 8.21 -8.66
CA SER A 87 -18.68 7.19 -9.71
C SER A 87 -18.46 5.78 -9.16
N VAL A 88 -18.86 4.79 -9.95
CA VAL A 88 -18.51 3.39 -9.69
C VAL A 88 -17.00 3.22 -9.88
N PRO A 89 -16.25 2.67 -8.89
CA PRO A 89 -14.82 2.46 -9.03
C PRO A 89 -14.47 1.62 -10.26
N MET A 90 -13.26 1.80 -10.79
CA MET A 90 -12.71 1.11 -11.96
C MET A 90 -13.36 1.46 -13.31
N THR A 91 -14.55 2.10 -13.34
CA THR A 91 -15.25 2.40 -14.61
C THR A 91 -14.53 3.42 -15.49
N SER A 92 -13.79 4.35 -14.87
CA SER A 92 -13.04 5.36 -15.59
C SER A 92 -11.60 4.96 -15.91
N ARG A 93 -11.16 3.78 -15.45
CA ARG A 93 -9.82 3.22 -15.74
C ARG A 93 -8.68 4.21 -15.46
N GLY A 94 -8.76 4.92 -14.34
CA GLY A 94 -7.74 5.89 -13.93
C GLY A 94 -7.94 7.30 -14.49
N HIS A 95 -9.01 7.58 -15.22
CA HIS A 95 -9.37 8.94 -15.64
C HIS A 95 -10.33 9.62 -14.68
N THR A 96 -10.36 10.95 -14.71
CA THR A 96 -11.50 11.71 -14.18
C THR A 96 -12.79 11.21 -14.84
N ASN A 97 -13.74 10.80 -14.01
CA ASN A 97 -15.04 10.36 -14.46
C ASN A 97 -16.00 11.57 -14.45
N PHE A 98 -16.58 11.88 -15.59
CA PHE A 98 -17.55 12.96 -15.75
C PHE A 98 -19.01 12.48 -15.63
N ASP A 99 -19.23 11.17 -15.70
CA ASP A 99 -20.53 10.53 -15.51
C ASP A 99 -20.78 10.34 -14.00
N VAL A 100 -20.79 11.44 -13.26
CA VAL A 100 -21.02 11.48 -11.80
C VAL A 100 -22.44 11.90 -11.46
N GLU A 101 -22.96 11.41 -10.33
CA GLU A 101 -24.32 11.73 -9.89
C GLU A 101 -24.49 13.22 -9.55
N VAL A 102 -23.52 13.82 -8.83
CA VAL A 102 -23.58 15.23 -8.42
C VAL A 102 -22.28 15.97 -8.79
N PRO A 103 -22.12 16.43 -10.06
CA PRO A 103 -20.88 17.06 -10.53
C PRO A 103 -20.36 18.21 -9.68
N SER A 104 -21.25 19.04 -9.13
CA SER A 104 -20.85 20.18 -8.29
C SER A 104 -20.24 19.80 -6.93
N LYS A 105 -20.34 18.53 -6.53
CA LYS A 105 -19.76 17.99 -5.29
C LYS A 105 -18.61 17.03 -5.60
N ASP A 106 -18.81 16.21 -6.61
CA ASP A 106 -17.92 15.10 -6.94
C ASP A 106 -16.78 15.49 -7.88
N LEU A 107 -16.89 16.63 -8.56
CA LEU A 107 -15.83 17.20 -9.39
C LEU A 107 -15.38 18.54 -8.82
N VAL A 108 -14.05 18.72 -8.77
CA VAL A 108 -13.41 19.95 -8.32
C VAL A 108 -12.68 20.58 -9.49
N GLU A 109 -12.99 21.83 -9.80
CA GLU A 109 -12.26 22.63 -10.77
C GLU A 109 -10.84 22.96 -10.26
N THR A 110 -9.88 22.93 -11.16
CA THR A 110 -8.48 23.26 -10.86
C THR A 110 -7.91 24.21 -11.91
N ASP A 111 -6.65 24.59 -11.75
CA ASP A 111 -5.84 25.31 -12.74
C ASP A 111 -4.90 24.38 -13.53
N ARG A 112 -5.02 23.06 -13.37
CA ARG A 112 -4.16 22.05 -14.02
C ARG A 112 -4.38 22.04 -15.53
N LYS A 113 -3.28 22.01 -16.27
CA LYS A 113 -3.25 21.92 -17.75
C LYS A 113 -2.58 20.62 -18.22
N THR A 114 -2.75 19.56 -17.45
CA THR A 114 -2.13 18.26 -17.72
C THR A 114 -2.91 17.44 -18.74
N ARG A 115 -4.21 17.69 -18.92
CA ARG A 115 -5.05 16.94 -19.86
C ARG A 115 -5.00 17.54 -21.26
N PRO A 116 -4.89 16.72 -22.32
CA PRO A 116 -4.92 17.18 -23.71
C PRO A 116 -6.23 17.84 -24.14
N ASP A 117 -7.35 17.47 -23.51
CA ASP A 117 -8.67 18.07 -23.77
C ASP A 117 -8.88 19.43 -23.09
N GLY A 118 -7.92 19.87 -22.27
CA GLY A 118 -7.98 21.13 -21.54
C GLY A 118 -8.94 21.12 -20.34
N ASP A 119 -9.56 19.99 -20.00
CA ASP A 119 -10.43 19.92 -18.83
C ASP A 119 -9.60 19.99 -17.54
N THR A 120 -9.96 20.92 -16.68
CA THR A 120 -9.22 21.16 -15.44
C THR A 120 -9.84 20.47 -14.23
N ARG A 121 -10.97 19.76 -14.39
CA ARG A 121 -11.67 19.14 -13.27
C ARG A 121 -11.07 17.79 -12.92
N ARG A 122 -11.18 17.41 -11.65
CA ARG A 122 -10.85 16.08 -11.11
C ARG A 122 -11.97 15.59 -10.22
N ASN A 123 -12.11 14.26 -10.08
CA ASN A 123 -12.94 13.73 -9.00
C ASN A 123 -12.42 14.26 -7.66
N ALA A 124 -13.29 14.55 -6.70
CA ALA A 124 -12.89 15.14 -5.42
C ALA A 124 -11.92 14.23 -4.64
N LEU A 125 -12.10 12.91 -4.75
CA LEU A 125 -11.27 11.91 -4.08
C LEU A 125 -11.28 10.59 -4.85
N THR A 126 -10.13 9.92 -4.88
CA THR A 126 -10.01 8.51 -5.29
C THR A 126 -9.23 7.73 -4.25
N SER A 127 -9.49 6.43 -4.16
CA SER A 127 -8.69 5.52 -3.35
C SER A 127 -8.42 4.21 -4.08
N ILE A 128 -7.22 3.66 -3.87
CA ILE A 128 -6.83 2.34 -4.34
C ILE A 128 -6.28 1.51 -3.18
N TYR A 129 -6.35 0.19 -3.29
CA TYR A 129 -5.32 -0.68 -2.74
C TYR A 129 -4.15 -0.71 -3.70
N TRP A 130 -2.92 -0.65 -3.17
CA TRP A 130 -1.70 -0.98 -3.90
C TRP A 130 -0.90 -2.01 -3.09
N VAL A 131 -0.42 -3.04 -3.77
CA VAL A 131 0.10 -4.27 -3.15
C VAL A 131 1.41 -4.69 -3.83
N PRO A 132 2.56 -4.13 -3.39
CA PRO A 132 3.87 -4.62 -3.78
C PRO A 132 4.14 -5.99 -3.14
N THR A 133 4.87 -6.85 -3.86
CA THR A 133 5.09 -8.25 -3.49
C THR A 133 6.58 -8.57 -3.49
N ILE A 134 6.99 -9.70 -2.93
CA ILE A 134 8.41 -10.11 -2.98
C ILE A 134 8.91 -10.34 -4.41
N GLU A 135 8.01 -10.62 -5.36
CA GLU A 135 8.33 -10.77 -6.79
C GLU A 135 8.35 -9.41 -7.52
N SER A 136 7.60 -8.42 -7.02
CA SER A 136 7.58 -7.04 -7.50
C SER A 136 7.73 -6.08 -6.31
N PRO A 137 8.94 -6.01 -5.71
CA PRO A 137 9.11 -5.40 -4.38
C PRO A 137 9.31 -3.90 -4.42
N MET A 138 9.44 -3.30 -5.61
CA MET A 138 9.85 -1.91 -5.78
C MET A 138 8.72 -1.07 -6.35
N LEU A 139 8.54 0.11 -5.78
CA LEU A 139 7.91 1.24 -6.46
C LEU A 139 9.00 1.98 -7.24
N LYS A 140 8.89 1.97 -8.56
CA LYS A 140 9.72 2.81 -9.43
C LYS A 140 9.41 4.29 -9.18
N ILE A 141 10.34 5.19 -9.50
CA ILE A 141 10.20 6.60 -9.13
C ILE A 141 9.15 7.33 -9.96
N VAL A 142 8.15 7.86 -9.27
CA VAL A 142 6.96 8.49 -9.85
C VAL A 142 6.69 9.83 -9.21
N VAL A 143 5.95 10.68 -9.91
CA VAL A 143 5.43 11.94 -9.39
C VAL A 143 3.95 12.07 -9.72
N GLN A 144 3.21 12.63 -8.76
CA GLN A 144 1.79 12.91 -8.86
C GLN A 144 1.54 14.38 -8.61
N VAL A 145 0.58 14.98 -9.33
CA VAL A 145 0.22 16.40 -9.12
C VAL A 145 -0.61 16.59 -7.84
N SER A 146 -1.42 15.61 -7.45
CA SER A 146 -2.26 15.70 -6.25
C SER A 146 -1.50 15.37 -4.97
N ASP A 147 -1.85 16.11 -3.91
CA ASP A 147 -1.60 15.66 -2.55
C ASP A 147 -2.29 14.31 -2.32
N HIS A 148 -1.61 13.42 -1.62
CA HIS A 148 -2.14 12.09 -1.33
C HIS A 148 -1.62 11.57 0.01
N VAL A 149 -2.36 10.60 0.56
CA VAL A 149 -1.97 9.88 1.77
C VAL A 149 -1.82 8.40 1.44
N ARG A 150 -0.79 7.78 2.03
CA ARG A 150 -0.59 6.33 1.98
C ARG A 150 -0.81 5.74 3.37
N LEU A 151 -1.65 4.71 3.46
CA LEU A 151 -2.08 4.09 4.71
C LEU A 151 -1.65 2.62 4.74
N TYR A 152 -1.02 2.20 5.83
CA TYR A 152 -0.68 0.80 6.05
C TYR A 152 -1.94 -0.01 6.38
N HIS A 153 -2.16 -1.10 5.65
CA HIS A 153 -3.27 -2.04 5.94
C HIS A 153 -2.80 -3.40 6.43
N GLY A 154 -1.61 -3.87 6.02
CA GLY A 154 -1.08 -5.13 6.53
C GLY A 154 0.07 -5.70 5.71
N GLY A 155 0.60 -6.84 6.15
CA GLY A 155 1.75 -7.48 5.52
C GLY A 155 3.08 -6.85 5.92
N GLN A 156 4.10 -7.01 5.09
CA GLN A 156 5.43 -6.46 5.33
C GLN A 156 5.40 -4.91 5.38
N PRO A 157 6.29 -4.27 6.15
CA PRO A 157 6.50 -2.83 6.05
C PRO A 157 7.04 -2.42 4.67
N PHE A 158 6.76 -1.18 4.25
CA PHE A 158 7.27 -0.62 2.99
C PHE A 158 8.06 0.66 3.24
N ARG A 159 9.31 0.69 2.77
CA ARG A 159 10.21 1.84 2.88
C ARG A 159 10.00 2.77 1.70
N HIS A 160 9.76 4.04 1.99
CA HIS A 160 9.57 5.12 1.04
C HIS A 160 10.76 6.07 1.04
N LEU A 161 11.15 6.53 -0.14
CA LEU A 161 11.96 7.72 -0.35
C LEU A 161 11.07 8.81 -0.96
N LEU A 162 11.07 9.97 -0.33
CA LEU A 162 10.28 11.14 -0.72
C LEU A 162 11.23 12.29 -1.02
N TYR A 163 11.42 12.61 -2.29
CA TYR A 163 12.27 13.72 -2.71
C TYR A 163 11.42 14.91 -3.18
N ASP A 164 11.59 16.05 -2.53
CA ASP A 164 10.98 17.31 -2.94
C ASP A 164 11.96 18.11 -3.80
N PRO A 165 11.73 18.23 -5.12
CA PRO A 165 12.64 18.95 -6.01
C PRO A 165 12.66 20.48 -5.76
N SER A 166 11.64 21.04 -5.12
CA SER A 166 11.54 22.49 -4.85
C SER A 166 12.46 22.92 -3.71
N THR A 167 12.52 22.11 -2.65
CA THR A 167 13.39 22.32 -1.49
C THR A 167 14.71 21.58 -1.62
N LYS A 168 14.81 20.64 -2.57
CA LYS A 168 15.93 19.71 -2.79
C LYS A 168 16.21 18.82 -1.56
N THR A 169 15.17 18.47 -0.81
CA THR A 169 15.29 17.60 0.37
C THR A 169 14.77 16.20 0.07
N ILE A 170 15.45 15.19 0.60
CA ILE A 170 14.99 13.80 0.56
C ILE A 170 14.71 13.30 1.97
N GLU A 171 13.56 12.65 2.15
CA GLU A 171 13.16 12.01 3.39
C GLU A 171 12.98 10.51 3.17
N GLU A 172 13.31 9.72 4.18
CA GLU A 172 13.02 8.30 4.23
C GLU A 172 11.94 8.04 5.29
N LYS A 173 10.92 7.24 4.93
CA LYS A 173 9.84 6.87 5.85
C LYS A 173 9.50 5.39 5.70
N VAL A 174 9.28 4.69 6.80
CA VAL A 174 8.79 3.30 6.77
C VAL A 174 7.31 3.28 7.11
N LEU A 175 6.48 2.85 6.17
CA LEU A 175 5.05 2.64 6.34
C LEU A 175 4.84 1.21 6.86
N GLY A 176 4.34 1.05 8.09
CA GLY A 176 4.25 -0.26 8.72
C GLY A 176 3.75 -0.23 10.17
N PRO A 177 3.69 -1.41 10.83
CA PRO A 177 2.98 -1.55 12.11
C PRO A 177 3.84 -1.26 13.35
N ASP A 178 5.17 -1.24 13.22
CA ASP A 178 6.10 -1.13 14.34
C ASP A 178 6.37 0.34 14.74
N VAL A 179 5.34 0.98 15.27
CA VAL A 179 5.38 2.40 15.67
C VAL A 179 6.46 2.68 16.72
N GLN A 180 6.77 1.72 17.59
CA GLN A 180 7.80 1.87 18.61
C GLN A 180 9.22 1.95 18.00
N ASN A 181 9.41 1.41 16.80
CA ASN A 181 10.65 1.49 16.04
C ASN A 181 10.57 2.47 14.86
N GLY A 182 9.63 3.43 14.92
CA GLY A 182 9.56 4.54 13.98
C GLY A 182 8.78 4.27 12.70
N HIS A 183 8.12 3.11 12.57
CA HIS A 183 7.17 2.94 11.48
C HIS A 183 6.00 3.92 11.65
N GLN A 184 5.45 4.36 10.53
CA GLN A 184 4.25 5.17 10.49
C GLN A 184 3.11 4.32 9.95
N LEU A 185 1.91 4.45 10.51
CA LEU A 185 0.71 3.82 9.96
C LEU A 185 0.16 4.59 8.75
N GLN A 186 0.57 5.85 8.60
CA GLN A 186 0.20 6.73 7.50
C GLN A 186 1.35 7.68 7.16
N ILE A 187 1.54 7.96 5.87
CA ILE A 187 2.38 9.05 5.40
C ILE A 187 1.57 9.97 4.48
N SER A 188 1.84 11.27 4.56
CA SER A 188 1.27 12.27 3.65
C SER A 188 2.33 12.73 2.67
N VAL A 189 1.96 12.82 1.40
CA VAL A 189 2.84 13.21 0.29
C VAL A 189 2.25 14.42 -0.40
N LYS A 190 3.08 15.45 -0.61
CA LYS A 190 2.69 16.65 -1.34
C LYS A 190 2.77 16.41 -2.84
N GLY A 191 1.83 17.01 -3.58
CA GLY A 191 1.88 17.04 -5.03
C GLY A 191 3.23 17.56 -5.53
N GLY A 192 3.81 16.91 -6.53
CA GLY A 192 5.13 17.22 -7.07
C GLY A 192 6.31 16.55 -6.36
N THR A 193 6.11 15.92 -5.20
CA THR A 193 7.12 15.08 -4.56
C THR A 193 7.38 13.83 -5.39
N TRP A 194 8.65 13.51 -5.63
CA TRP A 194 9.05 12.24 -6.23
C TRP A 194 8.98 11.14 -5.18
N VAL A 195 8.28 10.07 -5.50
CA VAL A 195 8.02 8.94 -4.60
C VAL A 195 8.58 7.68 -5.22
N CYS A 196 9.40 6.97 -4.45
CA CYS A 196 9.81 5.62 -4.76
C CYS A 196 9.98 4.82 -3.46
N GLY A 197 10.29 3.54 -3.59
CA GLY A 197 10.52 2.73 -2.42
C GLY A 197 10.54 1.25 -2.70
N ARG A 198 10.62 0.47 -1.64
CA ARG A 198 10.61 -0.98 -1.72
C ARG A 198 10.07 -1.61 -0.46
N LEU A 199 9.65 -2.88 -0.56
CA LEU A 199 9.43 -3.71 0.61
C LEU A 199 10.64 -3.61 1.54
N HIS A 200 10.36 -3.33 2.81
CA HIS A 200 11.39 -3.06 3.79
C HIS A 200 11.96 -4.38 4.27
N ASP A 201 13.28 -4.55 4.13
CA ASP A 201 14.02 -5.74 4.54
C ASP A 201 14.05 -5.82 6.09
N HIS A 202 12.93 -6.24 6.69
CA HIS A 202 12.77 -6.35 8.14
C HIS A 202 12.25 -7.72 8.51
N ALA A 203 12.79 -8.31 9.58
CA ALA A 203 12.46 -9.67 10.01
C ALA A 203 11.04 -9.82 10.58
N ILE A 204 10.33 -8.71 10.79
CA ILE A 204 8.98 -8.68 11.37
C ILE A 204 7.97 -8.85 10.23
N LEU A 205 7.15 -9.90 10.29
CA LEU A 205 6.12 -10.25 9.28
C LEU A 205 6.68 -10.81 7.95
N ASN A 206 7.86 -11.45 7.99
CA ASN A 206 8.46 -12.08 6.80
C ASN A 206 7.67 -13.30 6.28
N GLU A 207 6.66 -13.76 7.01
CA GLU A 207 5.72 -14.76 6.51
C GLU A 207 4.81 -14.23 5.40
N TYR A 208 4.59 -12.91 5.33
CA TYR A 208 3.78 -12.28 4.28
C TYR A 208 4.63 -12.05 3.03
N GLU A 209 4.10 -12.38 1.86
CA GLU A 209 4.79 -12.19 0.57
C GLU A 209 4.59 -10.78 -0.03
N TYR A 210 3.98 -9.86 0.73
CA TYR A 210 3.54 -8.57 0.22
C TYR A 210 3.40 -7.52 1.34
N CYS A 211 3.19 -6.27 0.94
CA CYS A 211 2.59 -5.21 1.76
C CYS A 211 1.25 -4.80 1.14
N ILE A 212 0.20 -4.62 1.93
CA ILE A 212 -1.03 -3.94 1.47
C ILE A 212 -1.01 -2.53 2.05
N LEU A 213 -1.08 -1.55 1.16
CA LEU A 213 -1.33 -0.17 1.52
C LEU A 213 -2.51 0.37 0.71
N ALA A 214 -3.15 1.41 1.24
CA ALA A 214 -4.08 2.22 0.46
C ALA A 214 -3.42 3.54 0.07
N GLU A 215 -3.69 4.00 -1.14
CA GLU A 215 -3.40 5.36 -1.55
C GLU A 215 -4.70 6.13 -1.73
N VAL A 216 -4.77 7.33 -1.17
CA VAL A 216 -5.95 8.19 -1.25
C VAL A 216 -5.51 9.55 -1.78
N PHE A 217 -6.05 9.94 -2.93
CA PHE A 217 -5.72 11.18 -3.61
C PHE A 217 -6.82 12.21 -3.39
N GLY A 218 -6.42 13.42 -3.01
CA GLY A 218 -7.30 14.59 -2.91
C GLY A 218 -6.58 15.79 -3.51
N LEU A 219 -6.80 16.15 -4.77
CA LEU A 219 -7.86 15.73 -5.70
C LEU A 219 -7.62 14.35 -6.32
N GLY A 220 -8.69 13.68 -6.74
CA GLY A 220 -8.67 12.32 -7.27
C GLY A 220 -7.71 12.10 -8.44
N PHE A 221 -7.20 10.87 -8.54
CA PHE A 221 -6.27 10.41 -9.56
C PHE A 221 -6.84 10.56 -10.96
N ASP A 222 -6.01 11.10 -11.84
CA ASP A 222 -6.14 11.10 -13.29
C ASP A 222 -4.76 10.71 -13.87
N VAL A 223 -4.72 9.79 -14.84
CA VAL A 223 -3.46 9.36 -15.46
C VAL A 223 -2.64 10.53 -16.01
N CYS A 224 -3.28 11.61 -16.48
CA CYS A 224 -2.54 12.76 -16.99
C CYS A 224 -1.79 13.53 -15.89
N ASP A 225 -2.10 13.30 -14.61
CA ASP A 225 -1.41 13.88 -13.46
C ASP A 225 -0.24 13.02 -12.96
N PHE A 226 -0.12 11.79 -13.46
CA PHE A 226 0.98 10.87 -13.18
C PHE A 226 2.14 11.09 -14.15
N LYS A 227 3.37 11.03 -13.64
CA LYS A 227 4.58 10.98 -14.49
C LYS A 227 5.65 10.08 -13.90
N TRP A 228 6.36 9.39 -14.79
CA TRP A 228 7.63 8.76 -14.48
C TRP A 228 8.72 9.82 -14.30
N VAL A 229 9.59 9.64 -13.31
CA VAL A 229 10.82 10.43 -13.21
C VAL A 229 11.89 9.79 -14.09
N THR A 230 12.41 10.56 -15.04
CA THR A 230 13.36 10.06 -16.05
C THR A 230 14.78 9.99 -15.52
N GLN A 231 15.63 9.23 -16.21
CA GLN A 231 17.07 9.20 -15.95
C GLN A 231 17.69 10.61 -15.99
N GLU A 232 17.29 11.44 -16.95
CA GLU A 232 17.78 12.82 -17.08
C GLU A 232 17.41 13.67 -15.86
N MET A 233 16.18 13.55 -15.37
CA MET A 233 15.73 14.25 -14.17
C MET A 233 16.56 13.83 -12.95
N VAL A 234 16.79 12.53 -12.75
CA VAL A 234 17.64 12.05 -11.65
C VAL A 234 19.08 12.54 -11.81
N SER A 235 19.68 12.44 -13.00
CA SER A 235 21.05 12.90 -13.27
C SER A 235 21.25 14.42 -13.08
N SER A 236 20.19 15.21 -13.06
CA SER A 236 20.24 16.65 -12.74
C SER A 236 20.32 16.97 -11.24
N CYS A 237 20.09 15.97 -10.37
CA CYS A 237 20.14 16.12 -8.92
C CYS A 237 21.58 16.12 -8.39
N SER A 238 21.79 16.38 -7.09
CA SER A 238 23.11 16.21 -6.46
C SER A 238 23.53 14.74 -6.45
N ASN A 239 24.84 14.47 -6.37
CA ASN A 239 25.36 13.09 -6.32
C ASN A 239 24.73 12.27 -5.18
N GLU A 240 24.52 12.86 -4.01
CA GLU A 240 23.88 12.18 -2.87
C GLU A 240 22.44 11.74 -3.18
N VAL A 241 21.68 12.58 -3.89
CA VAL A 241 20.30 12.25 -4.28
C VAL A 241 20.31 11.20 -5.39
N GLN A 242 21.22 11.32 -6.36
CA GLN A 242 21.39 10.32 -7.42
C GLN A 242 21.67 8.93 -6.84
N GLU A 243 22.62 8.82 -5.91
CA GLU A 243 22.97 7.55 -5.26
C GLU A 243 21.77 6.87 -4.60
N LYS A 244 20.82 7.64 -4.06
CA LYS A 244 19.60 7.12 -3.41
C LYS A 244 18.49 6.75 -4.38
N LEU A 245 18.37 7.46 -5.51
CA LEU A 245 17.22 7.32 -6.41
C LEU A 245 17.49 6.45 -7.64
N GLN A 246 18.75 6.27 -8.02
CA GLN A 246 19.15 5.64 -9.29
C GLN A 246 18.59 4.23 -9.49
N GLU A 247 18.47 3.43 -8.43
CA GLU A 247 17.91 2.07 -8.51
C GLU A 247 16.41 2.05 -8.84
N PHE A 248 15.71 3.14 -8.54
CA PHE A 248 14.25 3.24 -8.72
C PHE A 248 13.86 3.81 -10.07
N VAL A 249 14.81 4.30 -10.87
CA VAL A 249 14.52 4.78 -12.24
C VAL A 249 13.92 3.62 -13.04
N ASN A 250 12.83 3.92 -13.75
CA ASN A 250 12.20 2.95 -14.63
C ASN A 250 13.02 2.84 -15.92
N THR A 251 13.64 1.68 -16.15
CA THR A 251 14.49 1.40 -17.32
C THR A 251 13.76 0.67 -18.45
N ASP A 252 12.57 0.14 -18.16
CA ASP A 252 11.96 -0.92 -18.99
C ASP A 252 11.05 -0.36 -20.10
N VAL A 253 11.23 0.90 -20.50
CA VAL A 253 10.16 1.62 -21.18
C VAL A 253 10.66 2.51 -22.32
N GLU A 254 10.41 2.08 -23.57
CA GLU A 254 10.41 2.92 -24.79
C GLU A 254 9.31 4.01 -24.74
N VAL A 255 8.32 3.90 -23.84
CA VAL A 255 7.23 4.88 -23.58
C VAL A 255 7.67 6.12 -22.78
N VAL A 256 8.88 6.15 -22.20
CA VAL A 256 9.31 7.22 -21.25
C VAL A 256 9.68 8.54 -21.93
N GLN A 257 9.72 8.61 -23.26
CA GLN A 257 10.15 9.82 -23.95
C GLN A 257 9.05 10.87 -24.20
N THR A 258 7.77 10.58 -23.89
CA THR A 258 6.70 11.58 -24.02
C THR A 258 6.18 12.01 -22.65
N SER A 259 6.27 13.31 -22.36
CA SER A 259 5.81 13.95 -21.12
C SER A 259 4.31 13.87 -20.85
N GLU A 260 3.55 13.30 -21.77
CA GLU A 260 2.09 13.20 -21.76
C GLU A 260 1.73 11.71 -21.81
N GLN A 261 1.19 11.19 -20.71
CA GLN A 261 0.56 9.87 -20.72
C GLN A 261 -0.87 10.02 -21.23
N THR A 262 -1.22 9.19 -22.20
CA THR A 262 -2.56 9.19 -22.79
C THR A 262 -3.43 8.11 -22.17
N ARG A 263 -4.74 8.24 -22.39
CA ARG A 263 -5.73 7.21 -22.08
C ARG A 263 -5.38 5.85 -22.67
N GLU A 264 -4.90 5.85 -23.91
CA GLU A 264 -4.61 4.64 -24.66
C GLU A 264 -3.39 3.90 -24.10
N ASP A 265 -2.43 4.62 -23.52
CA ASP A 265 -1.29 4.02 -22.83
C ASP A 265 -1.75 3.29 -21.57
N PHE A 266 -2.72 3.85 -20.83
CA PHE A 266 -3.21 3.26 -19.59
C PHE A 266 -4.24 2.14 -19.82
N ASP A 267 -5.06 2.23 -20.87
CA ASP A 267 -6.07 1.22 -21.22
C ASP A 267 -5.45 -0.15 -21.53
N LYS A 268 -4.19 -0.21 -22.01
CA LYS A 268 -3.45 -1.47 -22.22
C LYS A 268 -3.36 -2.30 -20.93
N TYR A 269 -3.19 -1.65 -19.79
CA TYR A 269 -3.04 -2.34 -18.50
C TYR A 269 -4.34 -2.94 -17.95
N TYR A 270 -5.51 -2.54 -18.46
CA TYR A 270 -6.80 -3.08 -18.01
C TYR A 270 -7.34 -4.19 -18.91
N ASN A 271 -6.75 -4.38 -20.10
CA ASN A 271 -7.28 -5.30 -21.12
C ASN A 271 -6.39 -6.54 -21.35
N ASP A 272 -5.23 -6.62 -20.69
CA ASP A 272 -4.31 -7.78 -20.68
C ASP A 272 -4.48 -8.61 -19.39
#